data_AF-A0A0A2UYV3-F1
#
_entry.id   AF-A0A0A2UYV3-F1
#
_cell.length_a   1.000
_cell.length_b   1.000
_cell.length_c   1.000
_cell.angle_alpha   90.00
_cell.angle_beta   90.00
_cell.angle_gamma   90.00
#
_symmetry.space_group_name_H-M   'P 1'
#
loop_
_entity.id
_entity.type
_entity.pdbx_description
1 polymer ?
#
loop_
_entity_poly.entity_id
_entity_poly.type
_entity_poly.pdbx_seq_one_letter_code
_entity_poly.pdbx_strand_id
1 'polypeptide(L)'
;MEQQALHSFLHRYFTANECSILEDRDGVMKVQLTEEQDEVLMNRPFYWNYVKRVNGKGIPMQVTFITNPNRREEKGEWLHFGSPRVHQMFQMLRKKGQITRQYEQVETNQQTSLTPWLILNVSINFKGTQKRQEIVSLGLQLINGSMIPQFMDRLGSISLSPKIPDYCFTLTPIIKLPSALKRIEAYLRGNVAKQDLSWGEDALRLLEEEKQLLEHFYKNDVQTEDDEDEEAVELKAEAVERLEREKSALQQRYEPKIEVDVINSGMIYISQSTSSKMIADHLKA
;
A
#
# COMPACT_ATOMS: atom_id res chain seq x y z
N MET A 1 -22.05 9.95 4.46
CA MET A 1 -20.68 10.23 3.97
C MET A 1 -19.99 8.98 3.43
N GLU A 2 -19.90 7.88 4.19
CA GLU A 2 -19.20 6.66 3.76
C GLU A 2 -19.77 6.02 2.47
N GLN A 3 -21.10 5.93 2.33
CA GLN A 3 -21.74 5.32 1.15
C GLN A 3 -21.51 6.14 -0.13
N GLN A 4 -21.52 7.47 -0.02
CA GLN A 4 -21.23 8.36 -1.14
C GLN A 4 -19.77 8.23 -1.57
N ALA A 5 -18.84 8.12 -0.61
CA ALA A 5 -17.44 7.87 -0.89
C ALA A 5 -17.22 6.52 -1.59
N LEU A 6 -17.94 5.47 -1.16
CA LEU A 6 -17.90 4.16 -1.82
C LEU A 6 -18.43 4.24 -3.25
N HIS A 7 -19.55 4.93 -3.47
CA HIS A 7 -20.14 5.11 -4.79
C HIS A 7 -19.20 5.86 -5.74
N SER A 8 -18.62 6.97 -5.28
CA SER A 8 -17.61 7.72 -6.04
C SER A 8 -16.36 6.89 -6.32
N PHE A 9 -15.94 6.04 -5.39
CA PHE A 9 -14.84 5.10 -5.59
C PHE A 9 -15.16 4.09 -6.70
N LEU A 10 -16.33 3.45 -6.66
CA LEU A 10 -16.75 2.48 -7.68
C LEU A 10 -16.81 3.11 -9.07
N HIS A 11 -17.39 4.31 -9.17
CA HIS A 11 -17.43 5.04 -10.44
C HIS A 11 -16.02 5.25 -10.98
N ARG A 12 -15.10 5.80 -10.18
CA ARG A 12 -13.69 6.01 -10.58
C ARG A 12 -13.00 4.71 -10.97
N TYR A 13 -13.22 3.63 -10.20
CA TYR A 13 -12.64 2.32 -10.45
C TYR A 13 -13.07 1.77 -11.82
N PHE A 14 -14.37 1.76 -12.10
CA PHE A 14 -14.89 1.21 -13.35
C PHE A 14 -14.54 2.07 -14.56
N THR A 15 -14.58 3.41 -14.42
CA THR A 15 -14.10 4.31 -15.47
C THR A 15 -12.61 4.08 -15.78
N ALA A 16 -11.76 3.94 -14.76
CA ALA A 16 -10.33 3.73 -14.94
C ALA A 16 -9.98 2.35 -15.55
N ASN A 17 -10.85 1.35 -15.40
CA ASN A 17 -10.70 0.02 -16.02
C ASN A 17 -11.53 -0.11 -17.31
N GLU A 18 -11.90 1.02 -17.93
CA GLU A 18 -12.60 1.08 -19.22
C GLU A 18 -13.92 0.27 -19.26
N CYS A 19 -14.55 0.09 -18.10
CA CYS A 19 -15.86 -0.56 -18.01
C CYS A 19 -16.95 0.43 -18.40
N SER A 20 -17.97 -0.04 -19.11
CA SER A 20 -19.09 0.81 -19.52
C SER A 20 -20.14 0.86 -18.40
N ILE A 21 -20.35 2.05 -17.84
CA ILE A 21 -21.40 2.30 -16.86
C ILE A 21 -22.72 2.48 -17.62
N LEU A 22 -23.63 1.53 -17.45
CA LEU A 22 -24.93 1.49 -18.16
C LEU A 22 -25.99 2.30 -17.42
N GLU A 23 -25.99 2.23 -16.10
CA GLU A 23 -26.91 2.97 -15.23
C GLU A 23 -26.17 3.40 -13.96
N ASP A 24 -26.39 4.63 -13.54
CA ASP A 24 -25.93 5.15 -12.24
C ASP A 24 -27.04 6.02 -11.65
N ARG A 25 -27.75 5.50 -10.64
CA ARG A 25 -28.90 6.19 -10.02
C ARG A 25 -28.94 5.90 -8.52
N ASP A 26 -28.92 6.95 -7.70
CA ASP A 26 -29.22 6.90 -6.25
C ASP A 26 -28.51 5.79 -5.45
N GLY A 27 -27.27 5.46 -5.84
CA GLY A 27 -26.48 4.40 -5.22
C GLY A 27 -26.71 3.00 -5.81
N VAL A 28 -27.31 2.91 -6.99
CA VAL A 28 -27.39 1.69 -7.81
C VAL A 28 -26.61 1.92 -9.09
N MET A 29 -25.60 1.09 -9.34
CA MET A 29 -24.69 1.20 -10.46
C MET A 29 -24.68 -0.09 -11.26
N LYS A 30 -25.12 -0.03 -12.51
CA LYS A 30 -25.07 -1.14 -13.46
C LYS A 30 -23.88 -0.96 -14.40
N VAL A 31 -23.01 -1.94 -14.44
CA VAL A 31 -21.74 -1.87 -15.18
C VAL A 31 -21.60 -3.09 -16.09
N GLN A 32 -21.23 -2.84 -17.33
CA GLN A 32 -20.70 -3.87 -18.23
C GLN A 32 -19.21 -4.02 -17.97
N LEU A 33 -18.82 -5.18 -17.46
CA LEU A 33 -17.43 -5.49 -17.16
C LEU A 33 -16.63 -5.69 -18.47
N THR A 34 -15.32 -5.49 -18.38
CA THR A 34 -14.36 -5.98 -19.38
C THR A 34 -13.99 -7.44 -19.07
N GLU A 35 -13.36 -8.13 -20.03
CA GLU A 35 -12.86 -9.51 -19.83
C GLU A 35 -11.94 -9.61 -18.60
N GLU A 36 -11.02 -8.66 -18.44
CA GLU A 36 -10.11 -8.62 -17.30
C GLU A 36 -10.86 -8.43 -15.96
N GLN A 37 -11.84 -7.53 -15.93
CA GLN A 37 -12.61 -7.27 -14.70
C GLN A 37 -13.58 -8.41 -14.36
N ASP A 38 -14.13 -9.11 -15.35
CA ASP A 38 -14.97 -10.29 -15.12
C ASP A 38 -14.14 -11.44 -14.54
N GLU A 39 -12.94 -11.71 -15.07
CA GLU A 39 -12.03 -12.73 -14.52
C GLU A 39 -11.68 -12.47 -13.06
N VAL A 40 -11.32 -11.22 -12.74
CA VAL A 40 -10.86 -10.85 -11.40
C VAL A 40 -12.00 -10.81 -10.40
N LEU A 41 -13.15 -10.26 -10.79
CA LEU A 41 -14.19 -9.95 -9.83
C LEU A 41 -15.30 -11.00 -9.79
N MET A 42 -15.60 -11.72 -10.89
CA MET A 42 -16.74 -12.65 -10.96
C MET A 42 -16.40 -14.10 -10.60
N ASN A 43 -15.12 -14.43 -10.34
CA ASN A 43 -14.67 -15.79 -10.00
C ASN A 43 -15.21 -16.85 -10.98
N ARG A 44 -15.09 -16.60 -12.29
CA ARG A 44 -15.51 -17.52 -13.37
C ARG A 44 -14.32 -18.18 -14.10
N PRO A 45 -13.37 -18.85 -13.40
CA PRO A 45 -12.13 -19.33 -14.02
C PRO A 45 -12.38 -20.40 -15.09
N PHE A 46 -13.38 -21.27 -14.90
CA PHE A 46 -13.69 -22.32 -15.88
C PHE A 46 -14.22 -21.77 -17.21
N TYR A 47 -15.04 -20.72 -17.16
CA TYR A 47 -15.57 -20.06 -18.35
C TYR A 47 -14.42 -19.45 -19.16
N TRP A 48 -13.57 -18.68 -18.51
CA TRP A 48 -12.45 -18.01 -19.16
C TRP A 48 -11.38 -18.98 -19.65
N ASN A 49 -11.08 -20.05 -18.90
CA ASN A 49 -10.20 -21.12 -19.35
C ASN A 49 -10.72 -21.81 -20.63
N TYR A 50 -12.03 -22.06 -20.71
CA TYR A 50 -12.65 -22.62 -21.90
C TYR A 50 -12.58 -21.66 -23.09
N VAL A 51 -12.98 -20.39 -22.89
CA VAL A 51 -12.95 -19.35 -23.94
C VAL A 51 -11.54 -19.18 -24.52
N LYS A 52 -10.52 -19.09 -23.65
CA LYS A 52 -9.11 -18.98 -24.06
C LYS A 52 -8.63 -20.21 -24.82
N ARG A 53 -9.02 -21.41 -24.37
CA ARG A 53 -8.66 -22.68 -25.04
C ARG A 53 -9.28 -22.80 -26.43
N VAL A 54 -10.47 -22.26 -26.64
CA VAL A 54 -11.17 -22.29 -27.93
C VAL A 54 -10.81 -21.08 -28.81
N ASN A 55 -9.90 -20.20 -28.33
CA ASN A 55 -9.49 -18.96 -28.98
C ASN A 55 -10.70 -18.07 -29.39
N GLY A 56 -11.76 -18.13 -28.58
CA GLY A 56 -13.00 -17.37 -28.79
C GLY A 56 -12.96 -16.01 -28.09
N LYS A 57 -13.90 -15.12 -28.43
CA LYS A 57 -14.14 -13.87 -27.68
C LYS A 57 -15.10 -14.16 -26.52
N GLY A 58 -14.67 -13.89 -25.30
CA GLY A 58 -15.53 -14.05 -24.12
C GLY A 58 -16.63 -12.99 -24.06
N ILE A 59 -17.66 -13.28 -23.28
CA ILE A 59 -18.79 -12.38 -23.01
C ILE A 59 -18.73 -12.02 -21.53
N PRO A 60 -18.15 -10.86 -21.18
CA PRO A 60 -18.13 -10.36 -19.81
C PRO A 60 -19.55 -10.11 -19.28
N MET A 61 -19.77 -10.32 -17.99
CA MET A 61 -21.06 -10.11 -17.36
C MET A 61 -21.40 -8.62 -17.15
N GLN A 62 -22.71 -8.36 -17.13
CA GLN A 62 -23.26 -7.13 -16.56
C GLN A 62 -23.57 -7.37 -15.10
N VAL A 63 -23.16 -6.45 -14.24
CA VAL A 63 -23.37 -6.54 -12.80
C VAL A 63 -24.01 -5.25 -12.31
N THR A 64 -24.98 -5.40 -11.40
CA THR A 64 -25.59 -4.27 -10.69
C THR A 64 -25.07 -4.26 -9.26
N PHE A 65 -24.45 -3.16 -8.86
CA PHE A 65 -23.93 -2.91 -7.52
C PHE A 65 -24.79 -1.89 -6.79
N ILE A 66 -25.11 -2.15 -5.53
CA ILE A 66 -25.96 -1.31 -4.69
C ILE A 66 -25.13 -0.81 -3.51
N THR A 67 -24.88 0.50 -3.42
CA THR A 67 -24.18 1.15 -2.31
C THR A 67 -25.15 1.78 -1.29
N ASN A 68 -26.40 2.04 -1.70
CA ASN A 68 -27.44 2.62 -0.85
C ASN A 68 -28.26 1.55 -0.11
N PRO A 69 -28.26 1.52 1.24
CA PRO A 69 -28.97 0.50 2.01
C PRO A 69 -30.50 0.58 1.85
N ASN A 70 -31.04 1.76 1.50
CA ASN A 70 -32.47 1.94 1.30
C ASN A 70 -32.99 1.32 -0.01
N ARG A 71 -32.08 0.85 -0.89
CA ARG A 71 -32.40 0.24 -2.18
C ARG A 71 -31.99 -1.22 -2.27
N ARG A 72 -31.82 -1.89 -1.13
CA ARG A 72 -31.47 -3.32 -1.06
C ARG A 72 -32.48 -4.26 -1.73
N GLU A 73 -33.71 -3.80 -1.95
CA GLU A 73 -34.75 -4.58 -2.63
C GLU A 73 -34.55 -4.65 -4.15
N GLU A 74 -33.69 -3.82 -4.73
CA GLU A 74 -33.34 -3.88 -6.14
C GLU A 74 -32.49 -5.13 -6.46
N LYS A 75 -32.59 -5.64 -7.71
CA LYS A 75 -31.82 -6.80 -8.16
C LYS A 75 -30.35 -6.41 -8.37
N GLY A 76 -29.51 -6.63 -7.37
CA GLY A 76 -28.07 -6.36 -7.43
C GLY A 76 -27.31 -6.88 -6.21
N GLU A 77 -25.99 -6.77 -6.27
CA GLU A 77 -25.10 -7.10 -5.17
C GLU A 77 -24.93 -5.87 -4.27
N TRP A 78 -25.27 -6.01 -2.99
CA TRP A 78 -25.05 -4.93 -2.01
C TRP A 78 -23.58 -4.83 -1.63
N LEU A 79 -22.99 -3.65 -1.80
CA LEU A 79 -21.60 -3.35 -1.50
C LEU A 79 -21.47 -2.40 -0.31
N HIS A 80 -20.54 -2.73 0.57
CA HIS A 80 -20.03 -1.89 1.64
C HIS A 80 -18.50 -2.07 1.73
N PHE A 81 -17.80 -1.24 2.50
CA PHE A 81 -16.33 -1.33 2.60
C PHE A 81 -15.81 -2.69 3.10
N GLY A 82 -16.62 -3.40 3.89
CA GLY A 82 -16.31 -4.75 4.36
C GLY A 82 -16.59 -5.87 3.34
N SER A 83 -17.19 -5.56 2.19
CA SER A 83 -17.52 -6.57 1.19
C SER A 83 -16.24 -7.15 0.57
N PRO A 84 -16.17 -8.47 0.32
CA PRO A 84 -15.02 -9.10 -0.31
C PRO A 84 -14.65 -8.49 -1.66
N ARG A 85 -15.65 -8.08 -2.46
CA ARG A 85 -15.40 -7.47 -3.78
C ARG A 85 -14.71 -6.12 -3.71
N VAL A 86 -15.08 -5.29 -2.74
CA VAL A 86 -14.41 -4.00 -2.53
C VAL A 86 -12.95 -4.22 -2.12
N HIS A 87 -12.67 -5.23 -1.29
CA HIS A 87 -11.30 -5.62 -0.96
C HIS A 87 -10.53 -6.14 -2.17
N GLN A 88 -11.14 -6.97 -3.02
CA GLN A 88 -10.54 -7.43 -4.28
C GLN A 88 -10.18 -6.24 -5.20
N MET A 89 -11.08 -5.25 -5.33
CA MET A 89 -10.83 -4.03 -6.09
C MET A 89 -9.64 -3.24 -5.52
N PHE A 90 -9.55 -3.08 -4.19
CA PHE A 90 -8.40 -2.42 -3.56
C PHE A 90 -7.09 -3.17 -3.78
N GLN A 91 -7.09 -4.50 -3.68
CA GLN A 91 -5.91 -5.32 -3.94
C GLN A 91 -5.45 -5.21 -5.40
N MET A 92 -6.40 -5.22 -6.34
CA MET A 92 -6.13 -5.03 -7.76
C MET A 92 -5.52 -3.65 -8.03
N LEU A 93 -6.12 -2.59 -7.49
CA LEU A 93 -5.58 -1.23 -7.61
C LEU A 93 -4.18 -1.13 -7.02
N ARG A 94 -3.94 -1.71 -5.84
CA ARG A 94 -2.60 -1.74 -5.25
C ARG A 94 -1.62 -2.45 -6.16
N LYS A 95 -1.99 -3.56 -6.79
CA LYS A 95 -1.13 -4.34 -7.70
C LYS A 95 -0.85 -3.61 -9.00
N LYS A 96 -1.86 -3.03 -9.66
CA LYS A 96 -1.67 -2.25 -10.90
C LYS A 96 -0.95 -0.92 -10.66
N GLY A 97 -1.18 -0.30 -9.50
CA GLY A 97 -0.61 1.00 -9.13
C GLY A 97 0.79 0.95 -8.51
N GLN A 98 1.45 -0.22 -8.43
CA GLN A 98 2.76 -0.34 -7.79
C GLN A 98 3.86 0.38 -8.56
N ILE A 99 3.82 0.34 -9.89
CA ILE A 99 4.88 0.86 -10.75
C ILE A 99 4.25 1.69 -11.87
N THR A 100 4.72 2.93 -12.04
CA THR A 100 4.30 3.78 -13.16
C THR A 100 5.49 4.38 -13.87
N ARG A 101 5.33 4.67 -15.16
CA ARG A 101 6.26 5.46 -15.95
C ARG A 101 5.50 6.55 -16.66
N GLN A 102 5.88 7.81 -16.42
CA GLN A 102 5.18 8.98 -16.97
C GLN A 102 6.18 10.02 -17.46
N TYR A 103 5.73 10.89 -18.34
CA TYR A 103 6.49 11.98 -18.94
C TYR A 103 5.72 13.29 -18.74
N GLU A 104 6.42 14.36 -18.41
CA GLU A 104 5.86 15.71 -18.38
C GLU A 104 5.39 16.07 -19.79
N GLN A 105 4.12 16.47 -19.91
CA GLN A 105 3.56 16.96 -21.15
C GLN A 105 3.94 18.43 -21.30
N VAL A 106 4.94 18.70 -22.14
CA VAL A 106 5.36 20.06 -22.49
C VAL A 106 5.03 20.32 -23.95
N GLU A 107 4.27 21.38 -24.22
CA GLU A 107 4.02 21.86 -25.58
C GLU A 107 5.20 22.76 -25.99
N THR A 108 6.20 22.18 -26.65
CA THR A 108 7.36 22.92 -27.14
C THR A 108 7.70 22.57 -28.58
N ASN A 109 8.07 23.59 -29.36
CA ASN A 109 8.66 23.43 -30.69
C ASN A 109 10.19 23.29 -30.67
N GLN A 110 10.79 23.20 -29.48
CA GLN A 110 12.23 23.05 -29.28
C GLN A 110 12.54 21.68 -28.70
N GLN A 111 13.73 21.14 -29.03
CA GLN A 111 14.18 19.88 -28.46
C GLN A 111 14.40 20.02 -26.95
N THR A 112 13.52 19.41 -26.16
CA THR A 112 13.55 19.50 -24.70
C THR A 112 14.03 18.18 -24.09
N SER A 113 15.02 18.27 -23.21
CA SER A 113 15.54 17.11 -22.49
C SER A 113 14.68 16.81 -21.26
N LEU A 114 14.28 15.55 -21.10
CA LEU A 114 13.55 15.07 -19.93
C LEU A 114 14.50 14.32 -18.99
N THR A 115 14.61 14.82 -17.77
CA THR A 115 15.40 14.25 -16.68
C THR A 115 14.62 13.15 -15.96
N PRO A 116 15.22 11.96 -15.72
CA PRO A 116 14.55 10.88 -14.99
C PRO A 116 14.56 11.13 -13.48
N TRP A 117 13.38 11.06 -12.88
CA TRP A 117 13.11 11.10 -11.45
C TRP A 117 12.53 9.77 -11.01
N LEU A 118 13.12 9.18 -9.97
CA LEU A 118 12.57 8.05 -9.26
C LEU A 118 11.70 8.57 -8.12
N ILE A 119 10.45 8.14 -8.07
CA ILE A 119 9.52 8.45 -7.00
C ILE A 119 9.30 7.20 -6.20
N LEU A 120 9.28 7.37 -4.88
CA LEU A 120 8.98 6.32 -3.94
C LEU A 120 8.03 6.88 -2.88
N ASN A 121 6.86 6.27 -2.77
CA ASN A 121 5.94 6.56 -1.67
C ASN A 121 6.01 5.40 -0.67
N VAL A 122 6.30 5.73 0.58
CA VAL A 122 6.62 4.78 1.63
C VAL A 122 5.72 5.04 2.83
N SER A 123 5.18 3.97 3.41
CA SER A 123 4.48 3.99 4.70
C SER A 123 5.43 3.52 5.78
N ILE A 124 5.67 4.36 6.78
CA ILE A 124 6.43 4.03 7.98
C ILE A 124 5.41 3.74 9.09
N ASN A 125 5.37 2.48 9.53
CA ASN A 125 4.48 1.98 10.56
C ASN A 125 5.28 1.73 11.83
N PHE A 126 5.05 2.55 12.85
CA PHE A 126 5.61 2.35 14.18
C PHE A 126 4.65 1.43 14.95
N LYS A 127 5.11 0.23 15.27
CA LYS A 127 4.40 -0.77 16.07
C LYS A 127 5.04 -0.83 17.44
N GLY A 128 4.23 -0.72 18.49
CA GLY A 128 4.63 -0.83 19.89
C GLY A 128 3.37 -0.73 20.76
N THR A 129 3.42 0.03 21.85
CA THR A 129 2.23 0.39 22.65
C THR A 129 1.21 1.18 21.83
N GLN A 130 1.69 2.06 20.96
CA GLN A 130 0.87 2.83 20.03
C GLN A 130 1.19 2.45 18.59
N LYS A 131 0.15 2.41 17.74
CA LYS A 131 0.30 2.27 16.30
C LYS A 131 0.28 3.65 15.68
N ARG A 132 1.42 4.09 15.14
CA ARG A 132 1.52 5.33 14.38
C ARG A 132 1.92 5.01 12.94
N GLN A 133 1.22 5.62 11.99
CA GLN A 133 1.51 5.49 10.57
C GLN A 133 1.86 6.86 9.99
N GLU A 134 2.97 6.93 9.27
CA GLU A 134 3.41 8.13 8.55
C GLU A 134 3.65 7.77 7.07
N ILE A 135 3.10 8.57 6.16
CA ILE A 135 3.30 8.38 4.72
C ILE A 135 4.29 9.43 4.24
N VAL A 136 5.39 8.98 3.65
CA VAL A 136 6.45 9.82 3.13
C VAL A 136 6.54 9.63 1.62
N SER A 137 6.50 10.74 0.89
CA SER A 137 6.75 10.79 -0.54
C SER A 137 8.15 11.32 -0.82
N LEU A 138 8.95 10.59 -1.59
CA LEU A 138 10.32 10.96 -1.93
C LEU A 138 10.52 10.96 -3.44
N GLY A 139 11.13 12.01 -3.97
CA GLY A 139 11.60 12.11 -5.34
C GLY A 139 13.12 12.17 -5.37
N LEU A 140 13.76 11.31 -6.14
CA LEU A 140 15.20 11.29 -6.37
C LEU A 140 15.49 11.49 -7.85
N GLN A 141 16.27 12.50 -8.19
CA GLN A 141 16.74 12.69 -9.56
C GLN A 141 17.92 11.75 -9.87
N LEU A 142 17.80 10.97 -10.95
CA LEU A 142 18.79 9.93 -11.30
C LEU A 142 20.03 10.46 -12.05
N ILE A 143 20.15 11.77 -12.23
CA ILE A 143 21.32 12.42 -12.86
C ILE A 143 22.28 12.95 -11.79
N ASN A 144 21.84 13.91 -10.98
CA ASN A 144 22.67 14.54 -9.94
C ASN A 144 22.51 13.88 -8.55
N GLY A 145 21.44 13.09 -8.33
CA GLY A 145 21.15 12.50 -7.02
C GLY A 145 20.45 13.42 -6.03
N SER A 146 19.88 14.55 -6.47
CA SER A 146 19.09 15.44 -5.62
C SER A 146 17.85 14.72 -5.11
N MET A 147 17.59 14.82 -3.80
CA MET A 147 16.39 14.28 -3.15
C MET A 147 15.45 15.42 -2.78
N ILE A 148 14.16 15.23 -3.03
CA ILE A 148 13.08 16.15 -2.66
C ILE A 148 12.02 15.37 -1.89
N PRO A 149 11.74 15.74 -0.62
CA PRO A 149 10.62 15.18 0.13
C PRO A 149 9.29 15.80 -0.31
N GLN A 150 8.17 15.13 0.02
CA GLN A 150 6.81 15.54 -0.38
C GLN A 150 6.65 15.74 -1.89
N PHE A 151 7.28 14.87 -2.68
CA PHE A 151 7.35 15.04 -4.13
C PHE A 151 5.97 14.94 -4.82
N MET A 152 5.04 14.16 -4.28
CA MET A 152 3.66 14.05 -4.80
C MET A 152 2.92 15.39 -4.83
N ASP A 153 3.12 16.28 -3.87
CA ASP A 153 2.44 17.58 -3.84
C ASP A 153 2.89 18.46 -5.01
N ARG A 154 4.18 18.38 -5.36
CA ARG A 154 4.76 19.10 -6.49
C ARG A 154 4.29 18.53 -7.82
N LEU A 155 4.15 17.20 -7.92
CA LEU A 155 3.62 16.53 -9.11
C LEU A 155 2.16 16.87 -9.40
N GLY A 156 1.36 17.22 -8.39
CA GLY A 156 -0.03 17.62 -8.59
C GLY A 156 -0.19 18.85 -9.50
N SER A 157 0.86 19.65 -9.64
CA SER A 157 0.87 20.85 -10.50
C SER A 157 1.29 20.57 -11.95
N ILE A 158 1.74 19.34 -12.26
CA ILE A 158 2.31 18.99 -13.57
C ILE A 158 1.36 18.06 -14.33
N SER A 159 1.17 18.37 -15.61
CA SER A 159 0.51 17.48 -16.56
C SER A 159 1.44 16.34 -16.95
N LEU A 160 1.04 15.11 -16.63
CA LEU A 160 1.80 13.89 -16.90
C LEU A 160 1.07 13.01 -17.92
N SER A 161 1.83 12.42 -18.83
CA SER A 161 1.33 11.50 -19.85
C SER A 161 2.20 10.24 -19.94
N PRO A 162 1.62 9.06 -20.23
CA PRO A 162 2.39 7.85 -20.47
C PRO A 162 3.14 7.88 -21.81
N LYS A 163 2.81 8.84 -22.69
CA LYS A 163 3.46 9.03 -23.99
C LYS A 163 4.51 10.13 -23.91
N ILE A 164 5.62 9.93 -24.60
CA ILE A 164 6.66 10.96 -24.77
C ILE A 164 6.06 12.04 -25.68
N PRO A 165 6.03 13.32 -25.25
CA PRO A 165 5.58 14.42 -26.10
C PRO A 165 6.50 14.63 -27.30
N ASP A 166 5.98 15.31 -28.33
CA ASP A 166 6.77 15.66 -29.50
C ASP A 166 7.95 16.56 -29.11
N TYR A 167 9.06 16.42 -29.83
CA TYR A 167 10.32 17.14 -29.59
C TYR A 167 10.97 16.89 -28.21
N CYS A 168 10.53 15.89 -27.44
CA CYS A 168 11.13 15.54 -26.16
C CYS A 168 12.01 14.30 -26.27
N PHE A 169 13.18 14.31 -25.62
CA PHE A 169 14.05 13.12 -25.50
C PHE A 169 14.40 12.82 -24.05
N THR A 170 14.51 11.54 -23.72
CA THR A 170 14.83 11.09 -22.36
C THR A 170 16.32 11.04 -22.12
N LEU A 171 16.77 11.62 -21.01
CA LEU A 171 18.16 11.49 -20.57
C LEU A 171 18.39 10.13 -19.91
N THR A 172 19.55 9.53 -20.18
CA THR A 172 19.96 8.27 -19.58
C THR A 172 20.30 8.48 -18.10
N PRO A 173 19.71 7.71 -17.17
CA PRO A 173 20.04 7.82 -15.76
C PRO A 173 21.50 7.41 -15.51
N ILE A 174 22.26 8.26 -14.84
CA ILE A 174 23.64 7.98 -14.43
C ILE A 174 23.62 7.09 -13.17
N ILE A 175 22.66 7.33 -12.29
CA ILE A 175 22.47 6.58 -11.05
C ILE A 175 21.55 5.38 -11.35
N LYS A 176 22.06 4.17 -11.09
CA LYS A 176 21.27 2.93 -11.22
C LYS A 176 20.22 2.85 -10.11
N LEU A 177 19.08 2.20 -10.41
CA LEU A 177 17.98 2.01 -9.45
C LEU A 177 18.42 1.42 -8.09
N PRO A 178 19.27 0.38 -8.01
CA PRO A 178 19.68 -0.16 -6.71
C PRO A 178 20.45 0.85 -5.85
N SER A 179 21.29 1.68 -6.49
CA SER A 179 22.04 2.73 -5.80
C SER A 179 21.12 3.87 -5.34
N ALA A 180 20.11 4.21 -6.14
CA ALA A 180 19.06 5.15 -5.77
C ALA A 180 18.27 4.67 -4.54
N LEU A 181 17.86 3.41 -4.52
CA LEU A 181 17.13 2.83 -3.39
C LEU A 181 17.95 2.83 -2.10
N LYS A 182 19.24 2.49 -2.15
CA LYS A 182 20.14 2.57 -0.98
C LYS A 182 20.25 3.99 -0.42
N ARG A 183 20.25 5.02 -1.27
CA ARG A 183 20.27 6.42 -0.82
C ARG A 183 18.96 6.80 -0.14
N ILE A 184 17.83 6.37 -0.70
CA ILE A 184 16.51 6.58 -0.10
C ILE A 184 16.42 5.86 1.26
N GLU A 185 16.91 4.62 1.35
CA GLU A 185 16.97 3.87 2.60
C GLU A 185 17.79 4.60 3.66
N ALA A 186 18.99 5.09 3.31
CA ALA A 186 19.83 5.86 4.22
C ALA A 186 19.15 7.16 4.70
N TYR A 187 18.43 7.84 3.80
CA TYR A 187 17.65 9.03 4.14
C TYR A 187 16.50 8.71 5.10
N LEU A 188 15.73 7.65 4.82
CA LEU A 188 14.64 7.19 5.68
C LEU A 188 15.15 6.79 7.07
N ARG A 189 16.25 6.05 7.13
CA ARG A 189 16.89 5.67 8.40
C ARG A 189 17.35 6.89 9.19
N GLY A 190 17.93 7.88 8.51
CA GLY A 190 18.31 9.15 9.12
C GLY A 190 17.12 9.96 9.61
N ASN A 191 15.98 9.93 8.91
CA ASN A 191 14.77 10.63 9.33
C ASN A 191 14.14 9.96 10.57
N VAL A 192 14.06 8.63 10.58
CA VAL A 192 13.57 7.85 11.72
C VAL A 192 14.46 8.06 12.96
N ALA A 193 15.79 8.10 12.79
CA ALA A 193 16.73 8.35 13.89
C ALA A 193 16.66 9.76 14.49
N LYS A 194 16.13 10.74 13.74
CA LYS A 194 15.90 12.10 14.23
C LYS A 194 14.58 12.24 15.00
N GLN A 195 13.67 11.29 14.83
CA GLN A 195 12.42 11.29 15.59
C GLN A 195 12.68 10.83 17.02
N ASP A 196 11.81 11.28 17.93
CA ASP A 196 11.88 10.86 19.32
C ASP A 196 11.61 9.35 19.42
N LEU A 197 12.58 8.61 19.98
CA LEU A 197 12.55 7.17 20.17
C LEU A 197 12.00 6.77 21.54
N SER A 198 11.55 7.75 22.34
CA SER A 198 10.92 7.54 23.67
C SER A 198 9.81 6.48 23.65
N TRP A 199 9.01 6.43 22.57
CA TRP A 199 7.95 5.43 22.41
C TRP A 199 8.47 3.98 22.41
N GLY A 200 9.69 3.75 21.93
CA GLY A 200 10.32 2.42 21.89
C GLY A 200 10.80 1.98 23.27
N GLU A 201 11.37 2.91 24.03
CA GLU A 201 11.81 2.65 25.42
C GLU A 201 10.62 2.36 26.34
N ASP A 202 9.53 3.11 26.19
CA ASP A 202 8.31 2.88 26.97
C ASP A 202 7.64 1.55 26.61
N ALA A 203 7.66 1.16 25.33
CA ALA A 203 7.15 -0.15 24.90
C ALA A 203 7.98 -1.31 25.46
N LEU A 204 9.31 -1.17 25.53
CA LEU A 204 10.19 -2.16 26.14
C LEU A 204 9.99 -2.26 27.65
N ARG A 205 9.83 -1.12 28.34
CA ARG A 205 9.55 -1.09 29.78
C ARG A 205 8.25 -1.83 30.09
N LEU A 206 7.19 -1.51 29.35
CA LEU A 206 5.87 -2.14 29.53
C LEU A 206 5.89 -3.63 29.19
N LEU A 207 6.63 -4.03 28.14
CA LEU A 207 6.83 -5.45 27.82
C LEU A 207 7.51 -6.21 28.96
N GLU A 208 8.53 -5.62 29.59
CA GLU A 208 9.24 -6.26 30.70
C GLU A 208 8.37 -6.34 31.97
N GLU A 209 7.58 -5.29 32.26
CA GLU A 209 6.59 -5.31 33.35
C GLU A 209 5.53 -6.40 33.16
N GLU A 210 4.94 -6.50 31.96
CA GLU A 210 3.95 -7.54 31.61
C GLU A 210 4.55 -8.94 31.69
N LYS A 211 5.80 -9.12 31.23
CA LYS A 211 6.51 -10.39 31.30
C LYS A 211 6.81 -10.80 32.74
N GLN A 212 7.20 -9.86 33.60
CA GLN A 212 7.43 -10.14 35.03
C GLN A 212 6.14 -10.49 35.76
N LEU A 213 5.04 -9.81 35.43
CA LEU A 213 3.72 -10.12 35.95
C LEU A 213 3.29 -11.53 35.53
N LEU A 214 3.45 -11.86 34.25
CA LEU A 214 3.17 -13.20 33.73
C LEU A 214 4.01 -14.28 34.43
N GLU A 215 5.32 -14.05 34.56
CA GLU A 215 6.22 -14.96 35.28
C GLU A 215 5.80 -15.15 36.74
N HIS A 216 5.30 -14.11 37.42
CA HIS A 216 4.79 -14.21 38.78
C HIS A 216 3.50 -15.04 38.88
N PHE A 217 2.56 -14.86 37.95
CA PHE A 217 1.31 -15.63 37.90
C PHE A 217 1.57 -17.13 37.71
N TYR A 218 2.44 -17.49 36.75
CA TYR A 218 2.77 -18.89 36.46
C TYR A 218 3.80 -19.49 37.42
N LYS A 219 4.48 -18.69 38.24
CA LYS A 219 5.45 -19.19 39.23
C LYS A 219 4.81 -20.19 40.18
N ASN A 220 3.55 -19.97 40.58
CA ASN A 220 2.83 -20.86 41.47
C ASN A 220 2.44 -22.18 40.80
N ASP A 221 2.17 -22.17 39.49
CA ASP A 221 1.82 -23.37 38.71
C ASP A 221 3.04 -24.21 38.30
N VAL A 222 4.23 -23.60 38.27
CA VAL A 222 5.50 -24.25 37.90
C VAL A 222 6.30 -24.72 39.13
N GLN A 223 6.01 -24.15 40.31
CA GLN A 223 6.68 -24.47 41.59
C GLN A 223 5.95 -25.48 42.48
N THR A 224 4.85 -26.09 42.03
CA THR A 224 4.27 -27.25 42.73
C THR A 224 5.35 -28.32 42.91
N GLU A 225 5.47 -28.75 44.16
CA GLU A 225 6.58 -29.50 44.75
C GLU A 225 6.84 -30.85 44.05
N ASP A 226 8.03 -31.39 44.30
CA ASP A 226 8.68 -32.55 43.69
C ASP A 226 7.85 -33.86 43.74
N ASP A 227 6.81 -33.98 42.92
CA ASP A 227 6.13 -35.25 42.65
C ASP A 227 6.84 -35.97 41.48
N GLU A 228 7.48 -37.12 41.76
CA GLU A 228 8.13 -38.01 40.78
C GLU A 228 7.13 -38.77 39.88
N ASP A 229 5.86 -38.35 39.84
CA ASP A 229 4.81 -38.96 39.03
C ASP A 229 4.90 -38.48 37.57
N GLU A 230 4.84 -39.41 36.60
CA GLU A 230 4.90 -39.09 35.16
C GLU A 230 3.84 -38.04 34.74
N GLU A 231 2.63 -38.07 35.34
CA GLU A 231 1.57 -37.09 35.09
C GLU A 231 1.94 -35.67 35.58
N ALA A 232 2.65 -35.55 36.71
CA ALA A 232 3.06 -34.25 37.25
C ALA A 232 4.15 -33.59 36.40
N VAL A 233 5.07 -34.40 35.84
CA VAL A 233 6.10 -33.94 34.89
C VAL A 233 5.46 -33.45 33.59
N GLU A 234 4.44 -34.14 33.09
CA GLU A 234 3.71 -33.77 31.87
C GLU A 234 2.89 -32.47 32.05
N LEU A 235 2.19 -32.33 33.19
CA LEU A 235 1.48 -31.10 33.58
C LEU A 235 2.40 -29.88 33.69
N LYS A 236 3.61 -30.06 34.23
CA LYS A 236 4.63 -29.01 34.33
C LYS A 236 5.17 -28.61 32.97
N ALA A 237 5.42 -29.58 32.08
CA ALA A 237 5.84 -29.31 30.71
C ALA A 237 4.77 -28.52 29.94
N GLU A 238 3.49 -28.87 30.09
CA GLU A 238 2.39 -28.11 29.50
C GLU A 238 2.30 -26.68 30.03
N ALA A 239 2.48 -26.48 31.35
CA ALA A 239 2.44 -25.15 31.96
C ALA A 239 3.59 -24.26 31.45
N VAL A 240 4.79 -24.82 31.31
CA VAL A 240 5.95 -24.12 30.73
C VAL A 240 5.71 -23.79 29.26
N GLU A 241 5.16 -24.70 28.47
CA GLU A 241 4.85 -24.45 27.06
C GLU A 241 3.79 -23.35 26.89
N ARG A 242 2.78 -23.31 27.77
CA ARG A 242 1.78 -22.23 27.79
C ARG A 242 2.40 -20.89 28.15
N LEU A 243 3.26 -20.85 29.17
CA LEU A 243 4.01 -19.65 29.56
C LEU A 243 4.87 -19.14 28.41
N GLU A 244 5.62 -20.02 27.73
CA GLU A 244 6.44 -19.64 26.58
C GLU A 244 5.59 -19.14 25.40
N ARG A 245 4.44 -19.75 25.15
CA ARG A 245 3.49 -19.30 24.13
C ARG A 245 2.93 -17.92 24.45
N GLU A 246 2.57 -17.65 25.70
CA GLU A 246 2.05 -16.34 26.12
C GLU A 246 3.16 -15.28 26.13
N LYS A 247 4.35 -15.62 26.60
CA LYS A 247 5.53 -14.74 26.59
C LYS A 247 5.94 -14.37 25.15
N SER A 248 5.92 -15.33 24.23
CA SER A 248 6.17 -15.05 22.82
C SER A 248 5.05 -14.24 22.16
N ALA A 249 3.79 -14.44 22.55
CA ALA A 249 2.66 -13.61 22.11
C ALA A 249 2.77 -12.16 22.63
N LEU A 250 3.16 -11.96 23.88
CA LEU A 250 3.44 -10.64 24.47
C LEU A 250 4.61 -9.96 23.73
N GLN A 251 5.68 -10.70 23.48
CA GLN A 251 6.82 -10.19 22.73
C GLN A 251 6.41 -9.75 21.32
N GLN A 252 5.65 -10.56 20.57
CA GLN A 252 5.15 -10.15 19.26
C GLN A 252 4.27 -8.90 19.29
N ARG A 253 3.55 -8.67 20.39
CA ARG A 253 2.61 -7.56 20.54
C ARG A 253 3.28 -6.25 20.93
N TYR A 254 4.26 -6.28 21.84
CA TYR A 254 4.86 -5.09 22.42
C TYR A 254 6.29 -4.81 21.97
N GLU A 255 6.94 -5.75 21.25
CA GLU A 255 8.27 -5.50 20.68
C GLU A 255 8.20 -4.31 19.70
N PRO A 256 8.94 -3.21 19.99
CA PRO A 256 8.88 -2.03 19.16
C PRO A 256 9.51 -2.33 17.79
N LYS A 257 8.71 -2.22 16.73
CA LYS A 257 9.13 -2.48 15.35
C LYS A 257 8.75 -1.33 14.45
N ILE A 258 9.66 -0.98 13.56
CA ILE A 258 9.43 0.02 12.53
C ILE A 258 9.26 -0.71 11.19
N GLU A 259 8.00 -0.93 10.84
CA GLU A 259 7.48 -1.34 9.54
C GLU A 259 7.81 -0.31 8.45
N VAL A 260 8.59 -0.62 7.41
CA VAL A 260 8.74 0.28 6.25
C VAL A 260 8.22 -0.42 5.01
N ASP A 261 7.03 -0.01 4.57
CA ASP A 261 6.34 -0.59 3.41
C ASP A 261 6.37 0.37 2.22
N VAL A 262 6.83 -0.12 1.07
CA VAL A 262 6.73 0.66 -0.18
C VAL A 262 5.31 0.56 -0.71
N ILE A 263 4.61 1.70 -0.79
CA ILE A 263 3.24 1.78 -1.31
C ILE A 263 3.27 1.71 -2.83
N ASN A 264 4.09 2.57 -3.46
CA ASN A 264 4.27 2.59 -4.91
C ASN A 264 5.63 3.20 -5.26
N SER A 265 6.06 2.93 -6.49
CA SER A 265 7.23 3.50 -7.12
C SER A 265 6.87 4.02 -8.50
N GLY A 266 7.50 5.09 -8.94
CA GLY A 266 7.31 5.60 -10.29
C GLY A 266 8.61 6.12 -10.88
N MET A 267 8.75 6.03 -12.19
CA MET A 267 9.78 6.74 -12.93
C MET A 267 9.14 7.84 -13.76
N ILE A 268 9.36 9.09 -13.37
CA ILE A 268 8.79 10.26 -14.03
C ILE A 268 9.90 11.03 -14.72
N TYR A 269 9.64 11.43 -15.96
CA TYR A 269 10.55 12.19 -16.78
C TYR A 269 10.08 13.64 -16.84
N ILE A 270 10.83 14.52 -16.22
CA ILE A 270 10.49 15.95 -16.07
C ILE A 270 11.50 16.76 -16.86
N SER A 271 11.03 17.76 -17.60
CA SER A 271 11.85 18.73 -18.32
C SER A 271 12.91 19.37 -17.42
N GLN A 272 14.07 19.67 -17.99
CA GLN A 272 15.18 20.23 -17.25
C GLN A 272 14.84 21.58 -16.59
N SER A 273 13.99 22.40 -17.23
CA SER A 273 13.54 23.69 -16.70
C SER A 273 12.66 23.50 -15.45
N THR A 274 11.66 22.63 -15.51
CA THR A 274 10.78 22.32 -14.35
C THR A 274 11.58 21.65 -13.23
N SER A 275 12.43 20.69 -13.58
CA SER A 275 13.34 19.99 -12.65
C SER A 275 14.26 20.95 -11.89
N SER A 276 14.85 21.93 -12.58
CA SER A 276 15.73 22.92 -11.95
C SER A 276 14.97 23.87 -11.02
N LYS A 277 13.74 24.27 -11.39
CA LYS A 277 12.86 25.07 -10.53
C LYS A 277 12.51 24.32 -9.24
N MET A 278 12.13 23.05 -9.34
CA MET A 278 11.79 22.23 -8.17
C MET A 278 12.94 22.14 -7.17
N ILE A 279 14.16 21.95 -7.66
CA ILE A 279 15.36 21.87 -6.82
C ILE A 279 15.65 23.24 -6.19
N ALA A 280 15.56 24.33 -6.96
CA ALA A 280 15.77 25.68 -6.44
C ALA A 280 14.75 26.05 -5.35
N ASP A 281 13.48 25.69 -5.54
CA ASP A 281 12.43 25.91 -4.55
C ASP A 281 12.62 25.05 -3.30
N HIS A 282 13.20 23.85 -3.43
CA HIS A 282 13.53 23.02 -2.28
C HIS A 282 14.72 23.58 -1.49
N LEU A 283 15.75 24.11 -2.16
CA LEU A 283 16.92 24.69 -1.48
C LEU A 283 16.62 26.02 -0.76
N LYS A 284 15.52 26.69 -1.11
CA LYS A 284 15.08 27.93 -0.48
C LYS A 284 14.11 27.73 0.70
N ALA A 285 13.56 26.52 0.86
CA ALA A 285 12.61 26.14 1.90
C ALA A 285 13.34 25.48 3.08
#